data_AF-A0A6S7BQT5-F1
#
_entry.id   AF-A0A6S7BQT5-F1
#
_cell.length_a   1.000
_cell.length_b   1.000
_cell.length_c   1.000
_cell.angle_alpha   90.00
_cell.angle_beta   90.00
_cell.angle_gamma   90.00
#
_symmetry.space_group_name_H-M   'P 1'
#
loop_
_entity.id
_entity.type
_entity.pdbx_description
1 polymer ?
#
loop_
_entity_poly.entity_id
_entity_poly.type
_entity_poly.pdbx_seq_one_letter_code
_entity_poly.pdbx_strand_id
1 'polypeptide(L)'
;MSAATRARAPSGVTWDGINWADVQRQVRRLQTRMVKAVQAGRHNRVKALQWLLTHSFSGRALAVRRVAENKGRNTPGVDKVTWKAPAAKANAIASLKRRGYSSLPLRRIFILKKNGKTRPLGIPVMKCRAMQALHLLALEPVAETTADLNSYGFRPERSTADAGGQCFNSLAKKASAEWVLEADIQGCFDKNFPQLDDRQYPHGQGGPKEVAQSGICVSKRTLPH
;
A
#
# COMPACT_ATOMS: atom_id res chain seq x y z
N MET A 1 9.94 27.18 22.94
CA MET A 1 10.11 25.71 22.87
C MET A 1 10.03 25.27 21.41
N SER A 2 11.16 24.88 20.80
CA SER A 2 11.29 24.69 19.35
C SER A 2 10.83 23.31 18.88
N ALA A 3 9.83 23.27 18.00
CA ALA A 3 9.25 22.07 17.41
C ALA A 3 9.92 21.72 16.07
N ALA A 4 11.18 21.27 16.12
CA ALA A 4 11.90 20.79 14.94
C ALA A 4 12.86 19.63 15.28
N THR A 5 12.40 18.64 16.06
CA THR A 5 13.22 17.45 16.38
C THR A 5 12.92 16.31 15.40
N ARG A 6 13.73 16.31 14.33
CA ARG A 6 14.38 15.16 13.66
C ARG A 6 13.51 14.08 12.99
N ALA A 7 13.31 14.26 11.69
CA ALA A 7 13.03 13.18 10.71
C ALA A 7 14.34 12.53 10.19
N ARG A 8 15.27 12.16 11.07
CA ARG A 8 16.48 11.39 10.71
C ARG A 8 16.44 10.06 11.46
N ALA A 9 16.78 8.97 10.77
CA ALA A 9 16.95 7.68 11.42
C ALA A 9 18.03 7.83 12.50
N PRO A 10 17.83 7.33 13.74
CA PRO A 10 18.89 7.31 14.73
C PRO A 10 20.06 6.47 14.17
N SER A 11 21.28 6.98 14.26
CA SER A 11 22.49 6.19 13.96
C SER A 11 22.62 5.10 15.02
N GLY A 12 22.65 3.82 14.60
CA GLY A 12 22.80 2.67 15.52
C GLY A 12 21.51 1.88 15.82
N VAL A 13 20.41 2.07 15.08
CA VAL A 13 19.18 1.29 15.29
C VAL A 13 19.37 -0.17 14.87
N THR A 14 19.30 -1.09 15.83
CA THR A 14 19.12 -2.52 15.59
C THR A 14 17.65 -2.80 15.31
N TRP A 15 17.35 -3.76 14.42
CA TRP A 15 15.97 -4.12 14.07
C TRP A 15 15.15 -4.53 15.31
N ASP A 16 15.77 -5.27 16.22
CA ASP A 16 15.13 -5.81 17.42
C ASP A 16 14.95 -4.74 18.51
N GLY A 17 15.73 -3.66 18.48
CA GLY A 17 15.59 -2.52 19.39
C GLY A 17 14.51 -1.50 19.00
N ILE A 18 13.79 -1.72 17.90
CA ILE A 18 12.74 -0.80 17.44
C ILE A 18 11.51 -0.95 18.33
N ASN A 19 11.11 0.13 19.02
CA ASN A 19 9.80 0.19 19.68
C ASN A 19 8.69 0.30 18.62
N TRP A 20 8.11 -0.84 18.26
CA TRP A 20 7.08 -0.94 17.24
C TRP A 20 5.77 -0.25 17.61
N ALA A 21 5.42 -0.21 18.89
CA ALA A 21 4.21 0.47 19.35
C ALA A 21 4.32 1.98 19.07
N ASP A 22 5.49 2.57 19.32
CA ASP A 22 5.72 3.99 19.04
C ASP A 22 5.80 4.30 17.55
N VAL A 23 6.43 3.44 16.76
CA VAL A 23 6.45 3.55 15.29
C VAL A 23 5.02 3.56 14.74
N GLN A 24 4.18 2.62 15.17
CA GLN A 24 2.77 2.55 14.75
C GLN A 24 1.98 3.78 15.22
N ARG A 25 2.18 4.24 16.47
CA ARG A 25 1.54 5.43 17.02
C ARG A 25 1.84 6.68 16.19
N GLN A 26 3.11 6.85 15.79
CA GLN A 26 3.52 7.99 14.96
C GLN A 26 2.91 7.95 13.56
N VAL A 27 2.90 6.77 12.92
CA VAL A 27 2.26 6.60 11.61
C VAL A 27 0.76 6.88 11.69
N ARG A 28 0.05 6.28 12.64
CA ARG A 28 -1.38 6.51 12.85
C ARG A 28 -1.68 7.99 13.09
N ARG A 29 -0.89 8.68 13.90
CA ARG A 29 -1.04 10.12 14.14
C ARG A 29 -0.94 10.94 12.85
N LEU A 30 -0.02 10.60 11.95
CA LEU A 30 0.09 11.25 10.64
C LEU A 30 -1.13 10.93 9.76
N GLN A 31 -1.56 9.67 9.73
CA GLN A 31 -2.73 9.24 8.96
C GLN A 31 -4.02 9.94 9.44
N THR A 32 -4.26 10.04 10.75
CA THR A 32 -5.41 10.80 11.30
C THR A 32 -5.36 12.28 10.90
N ARG A 33 -4.17 12.90 10.87
CA ARG A 33 -4.01 14.28 10.40
C ARG A 33 -4.31 14.41 8.91
N MET A 34 -4.00 13.39 8.10
CA MET A 34 -4.36 13.34 6.68
C MET A 34 -5.87 13.26 6.52
N VAL A 35 -6.54 12.34 7.22
CA VAL A 35 -8.01 12.20 7.21
C VAL A 35 -8.69 13.54 7.51
N LYS A 36 -8.30 14.21 8.61
CA LYS A 36 -8.84 15.53 8.96
C LYS A 36 -8.57 16.60 7.90
N ALA A 37 -7.43 16.53 7.20
CA ALA A 37 -7.10 17.46 6.14
C ALA A 37 -7.91 17.20 4.86
N VAL A 38 -8.19 15.92 4.53
CA VAL A 38 -9.06 15.53 3.40
C VAL A 38 -10.48 16.00 3.66
N GLN A 39 -11.04 15.73 4.84
CA GLN A 39 -12.38 16.17 5.23
C GLN A 39 -12.55 17.69 5.18
N ALA A 40 -11.48 18.43 5.46
CA ALA A 40 -11.46 19.89 5.38
C ALA A 40 -11.12 20.45 3.97
N GLY A 41 -11.00 19.61 2.94
CA GLY A 41 -10.64 20.03 1.57
C GLY A 41 -9.22 20.59 1.41
N ARG A 42 -8.32 20.38 2.38
CA ARG A 42 -6.97 20.99 2.41
C ARG A 42 -5.93 20.14 1.67
N HIS A 43 -6.06 20.05 0.34
CA HIS A 43 -5.21 19.19 -0.49
C HIS A 43 -3.70 19.42 -0.32
N ASN A 44 -3.23 20.67 -0.23
CA ASN A 44 -1.80 20.97 -0.03
C ASN A 44 -1.27 20.45 1.32
N ARG A 45 -2.11 20.45 2.35
CA ARG A 45 -1.77 19.89 3.66
C ARG A 45 -1.68 18.36 3.60
N VAL A 46 -2.55 17.71 2.84
CA VAL A 46 -2.49 16.26 2.59
C VAL A 46 -1.16 15.90 1.94
N LYS A 47 -0.75 16.62 0.88
CA LYS A 47 0.56 16.39 0.21
C LYS A 47 1.73 16.54 1.16
N ALA A 48 1.74 17.59 1.97
CA ALA A 48 2.80 17.82 2.94
C ALA A 48 2.88 16.68 3.98
N LEU A 49 1.74 16.16 4.42
CA LEU A 49 1.68 15.04 5.36
C LEU A 49 2.09 13.71 4.72
N GLN A 50 1.70 13.45 3.47
CA GLN A 50 2.17 12.28 2.72
C GLN A 50 3.68 12.32 2.51
N TRP A 51 4.22 13.49 2.15
CA TRP A 51 5.66 13.70 2.05
C TRP A 51 6.34 13.44 3.40
N LEU A 52 5.80 13.99 4.49
CA LEU A 52 6.35 13.79 5.83
C LEU A 52 6.35 12.30 6.24
N LEU A 53 5.25 11.58 5.98
CA LEU A 53 5.14 10.15 6.29
C LEU A 53 6.16 9.33 5.51
N THR A 54 6.26 9.56 4.20
CA THR A 54 7.17 8.81 3.31
C THR A 54 8.66 9.06 3.62
N HIS A 55 9.02 10.21 4.19
CA HIS A 55 10.40 10.52 4.57
C HIS A 55 10.72 10.20 6.04
N SER A 56 9.71 9.95 6.86
CA SER A 56 9.89 9.61 8.28
C SER A 56 10.59 8.26 8.47
N PHE A 57 11.29 8.10 9.61
CA PHE A 57 11.82 6.80 10.02
C PHE A 57 10.68 5.78 10.22
N SER A 58 9.63 6.18 10.92
CA SER A 58 8.51 5.31 11.30
C SER A 58 7.74 4.77 10.09
N GLY A 59 7.51 5.59 9.06
CA GLY A 59 6.91 5.14 7.81
C GLY A 59 7.77 4.08 7.10
N ARG A 60 9.07 4.33 6.97
CA ARG A 60 10.01 3.40 6.33
C ARG A 60 10.18 2.11 7.11
N ALA A 61 10.28 2.19 8.43
CA ALA A 61 10.38 1.04 9.33
C ALA A 61 9.14 0.15 9.22
N LEU A 62 7.94 0.73 9.26
CA LEU A 62 6.69 -0.02 9.15
C LEU A 62 6.53 -0.67 7.76
N ALA A 63 6.93 0.03 6.69
CA ALA A 63 6.93 -0.51 5.34
C ALA A 63 7.86 -1.71 5.17
N VAL A 64 9.09 -1.62 5.68
CA VAL A 64 10.06 -2.74 5.67
C VAL A 64 9.53 -3.90 6.50
N ARG A 65 8.95 -3.65 7.68
CA ARG A 65 8.34 -4.68 8.53
C ARG A 65 7.23 -5.42 7.81
N ARG A 66 6.30 -4.70 7.19
CA ARG A 66 5.23 -5.31 6.40
C ARG A 66 5.80 -6.30 5.37
N VAL A 67 6.83 -5.90 4.62
CA VAL A 67 7.44 -6.78 3.60
C VAL A 67 8.23 -7.94 4.19
N ALA A 68 8.95 -7.72 5.29
CA ALA A 68 9.77 -8.73 5.94
C ALA A 68 8.95 -9.79 6.69
N GLU A 69 7.73 -9.47 7.12
CA GLU A 69 6.84 -10.37 7.85
C GLU A 69 5.77 -11.04 6.96
N ASN A 70 5.59 -10.56 5.72
CA ASN A 70 4.63 -11.13 4.77
C ASN A 70 4.98 -12.58 4.36
N LYS A 71 3.96 -13.36 3.95
CA LYS A 71 4.11 -14.74 3.42
C LYS A 71 5.15 -14.84 2.29
N GLY A 72 5.24 -13.81 1.43
CA GLY A 72 6.20 -13.74 0.32
C GLY A 72 7.63 -13.29 0.68
N ARG A 73 7.99 -13.19 1.96
CA ARG A 73 9.30 -12.69 2.42
C ARG A 73 10.50 -13.49 1.91
N ASN A 74 10.30 -14.77 1.62
CA ASN A 74 11.35 -15.69 1.17
C ASN A 74 11.46 -15.76 -0.36
N THR A 75 10.58 -15.07 -1.09
CA THR A 75 10.54 -15.12 -2.55
C THR A 75 11.28 -13.92 -3.13
N PRO A 76 12.54 -14.06 -3.60
CA PRO A 76 13.27 -12.92 -4.11
C PRO A 76 12.76 -12.48 -5.50
N GLY A 77 13.09 -11.24 -5.85
CA GLY A 77 12.91 -10.71 -7.20
C GLY A 77 14.06 -11.12 -8.13
N VAL A 78 14.30 -10.32 -9.17
CA VAL A 78 15.39 -10.56 -10.14
C VAL A 78 16.78 -10.46 -9.52
N ASP A 79 16.92 -9.68 -8.45
CA ASP A 79 18.15 -9.45 -7.70
C ASP A 79 18.55 -10.61 -6.78
N LYS A 80 17.68 -11.62 -6.61
CA LYS A 80 17.89 -12.76 -5.70
C LYS A 80 18.08 -12.37 -4.21
N VAL A 81 17.76 -11.14 -3.82
CA VAL A 81 17.96 -10.63 -2.45
C VAL A 81 16.72 -10.87 -1.56
N THR A 82 16.95 -11.26 -0.30
CA THR A 82 15.92 -11.36 0.76
C THR A 82 16.40 -10.70 2.05
N TRP A 83 15.49 -10.30 2.94
CA TRP A 83 15.81 -9.62 4.20
C TRP A 83 15.58 -10.53 5.42
N LYS A 84 16.39 -11.59 5.53
CA LYS A 84 16.28 -12.54 6.65
C LYS A 84 16.90 -11.98 7.94
N ALA A 85 18.14 -11.51 7.85
CA ALA A 85 18.89 -11.03 9.00
C ALA A 85 18.37 -9.67 9.52
N PRO A 86 18.34 -9.45 10.85
CA PRO A 86 18.03 -8.15 11.47
C PRO A 86 18.79 -6.97 10.86
N ALA A 87 20.10 -7.12 10.63
CA ALA A 87 20.95 -6.10 10.02
C ALA A 87 20.51 -5.75 8.59
N ALA A 88 20.13 -6.75 7.77
CA ALA A 88 19.63 -6.52 6.42
C ALA A 88 18.33 -5.71 6.42
N LYS A 89 17.45 -5.95 7.39
CA LYS A 89 16.19 -5.19 7.55
C LYS A 89 16.48 -3.75 8.00
N ALA A 90 17.39 -3.53 8.95
CA ALA A 90 17.78 -2.18 9.37
C ALA A 90 18.40 -1.39 8.20
N ASN A 91 19.29 -2.02 7.43
CA ASN A 91 19.87 -1.44 6.21
C ASN A 91 18.78 -1.15 5.15
N ALA A 92 17.76 -2.01 5.04
CA ALA A 92 16.62 -1.76 4.17
C ALA A 92 15.87 -0.47 4.54
N ILE A 93 15.65 -0.20 5.83
CA ILE A 93 15.02 1.05 6.30
C ILE A 93 15.84 2.27 5.87
N ALA A 94 17.16 2.20 6.04
CA ALA A 94 18.08 3.28 5.70
C ALA A 94 18.16 3.53 4.17
N SER A 95 18.09 2.46 3.38
CA SER A 95 18.16 2.50 1.90
C SER A 95 16.85 2.88 1.22
N LEU A 96 15.72 2.87 1.94
CA LEU A 96 14.40 3.25 1.43
C LEU A 96 14.29 4.78 1.28
N LYS A 97 15.05 5.35 0.34
CA LYS A 97 15.07 6.78 0.02
C LYS A 97 14.40 7.02 -1.33
N ARG A 98 13.71 8.15 -1.46
CA ARG A 98 13.11 8.58 -2.73
C ARG A 98 14.17 8.95 -3.77
N ARG A 99 15.17 9.76 -3.40
CA ARG A 99 16.21 10.20 -4.32
C ARG A 99 17.11 9.02 -4.71
N GLY A 100 17.31 8.82 -6.01
CA GLY A 100 18.09 7.70 -6.54
C GLY A 100 17.38 6.34 -6.42
N TYR A 101 16.06 6.34 -6.25
CA TYR A 101 15.28 5.14 -6.48
C TYR A 101 15.20 4.86 -7.99
N SER A 102 15.33 3.60 -8.36
CA SER A 102 15.07 3.11 -9.70
C SER A 102 14.50 1.70 -9.55
N SER A 103 13.40 1.42 -10.24
CA SER A 103 12.73 0.13 -10.15
C SER A 103 13.45 -0.90 -11.01
N LEU A 104 13.78 -2.05 -10.43
CA LEU A 104 14.26 -3.21 -11.18
C LEU A 104 13.08 -3.94 -11.84
N PRO A 105 13.31 -4.65 -12.97
CA PRO A 105 12.29 -5.41 -13.65
C PRO A 105 11.70 -6.51 -12.75
N LEU A 106 10.44 -6.86 -13.02
CA LEU A 106 9.69 -7.91 -12.32
C LEU A 106 10.22 -9.29 -12.72
N ARG A 107 10.43 -10.19 -11.74
CA ARG A 107 10.71 -11.60 -12.03
C ARG A 107 9.41 -12.32 -12.38
N ARG A 108 9.29 -12.83 -13.60
CA ARG A 108 8.10 -13.56 -14.05
C ARG A 108 8.17 -15.03 -13.62
N ILE A 109 7.10 -15.53 -13.02
CA ILE A 109 6.85 -16.97 -12.83
C ILE A 109 5.47 -17.33 -13.37
N PHE A 110 5.28 -18.56 -13.82
CA PHE A 110 4.00 -19.04 -14.32
C PHE A 110 3.36 -19.96 -13.29
N ILE A 111 2.15 -19.63 -12.88
CA ILE A 111 1.35 -20.44 -11.94
C ILE A 111 0.22 -21.10 -12.73
N LEU A 112 0.07 -22.41 -12.60
CA LEU A 112 -1.02 -23.15 -13.23
C LEU A 112 -2.36 -22.79 -12.58
N LYS A 113 -3.37 -22.54 -13.41
CA LYS A 113 -4.76 -22.49 -13.00
C LYS A 113 -5.35 -23.90 -12.98
N LYS A 114 -6.47 -24.06 -12.29
CA LYS A 114 -7.27 -25.30 -12.29
C LYS A 114 -7.70 -25.75 -13.69
N ASN A 115 -7.84 -24.82 -14.63
CA ASN A 115 -8.27 -25.07 -16.02
C ASN A 115 -7.10 -25.29 -17.00
N GLY A 116 -5.89 -25.62 -16.51
CA GLY A 116 -4.71 -25.91 -17.34
C GLY A 116 -4.00 -24.68 -17.93
N LYS A 117 -4.63 -23.50 -17.96
CA LYS A 117 -3.98 -22.25 -18.40
C LYS A 117 -3.01 -21.73 -17.34
N THR A 118 -1.96 -21.01 -17.74
CA THR A 118 -1.04 -20.36 -16.78
C THR A 118 -1.45 -18.92 -16.50
N ARG A 119 -1.13 -18.41 -15.31
CA ARG A 119 -1.15 -16.98 -14.98
C ARG A 119 0.29 -16.51 -14.74
N PRO A 120 0.78 -15.49 -15.48
CA PRO A 120 2.06 -14.89 -15.16
C PRO A 120 1.95 -14.10 -13.86
N LEU A 121 2.83 -14.37 -12.90
CA LEU A 121 3.02 -13.58 -11.69
C LEU A 121 4.32 -12.79 -11.81
N GLY A 122 4.22 -11.47 -11.68
CA GLY A 122 5.38 -10.59 -11.57
C GLY A 122 5.79 -10.45 -10.10
N ILE A 123 7.00 -10.86 -9.78
CA ILE A 123 7.56 -10.81 -8.43
C ILE A 123 8.55 -9.65 -8.37
N PRO A 124 8.20 -8.53 -7.69
CA PRO A 124 9.10 -7.40 -7.54
C PRO A 124 10.20 -7.71 -6.53
N VAL A 125 11.32 -6.98 -6.64
CA VAL A 125 12.41 -7.01 -5.64
C VAL A 125 11.94 -6.47 -4.29
N MET A 126 12.63 -6.84 -3.21
CA MET A 126 12.22 -6.49 -1.83
C MET A 126 12.14 -4.97 -1.62
N LYS A 127 13.09 -4.21 -2.19
CA LYS A 127 13.09 -2.74 -2.14
C LYS A 127 11.84 -2.14 -2.78
N CYS A 128 11.42 -2.65 -3.93
CA CYS A 128 10.20 -2.17 -4.61
C CYS A 128 8.95 -2.48 -3.79
N ARG A 129 8.84 -3.68 -3.20
CA ARG A 129 7.72 -4.00 -2.29
C ARG A 129 7.66 -3.06 -1.10
N ALA A 130 8.81 -2.70 -0.53
CA ALA A 130 8.87 -1.78 0.59
C ALA A 130 8.48 -0.36 0.17
N MET A 131 8.90 0.09 -1.02
CA MET A 131 8.46 1.38 -1.57
C MET A 131 6.95 1.40 -1.83
N GLN A 132 6.40 0.31 -2.37
CA GLN A 132 4.95 0.16 -2.55
C GLN A 132 4.22 0.20 -1.21
N ALA A 133 4.69 -0.55 -0.20
CA ALA A 133 4.12 -0.54 1.14
C ALA A 133 4.20 0.85 1.79
N LEU A 134 5.29 1.58 1.58
CA LEU A 134 5.48 2.94 2.11
C LEU A 134 4.49 3.93 1.49
N HIS A 135 4.30 3.89 0.17
CA HIS A 135 3.33 4.75 -0.50
C HIS A 135 1.90 4.33 -0.17
N LEU A 136 1.64 3.04 -0.01
CA LEU A 136 0.35 2.53 0.44
C LEU A 136 -0.04 3.12 1.81
N LEU A 137 0.89 3.20 2.77
CA LEU A 137 0.62 3.85 4.08
C LEU A 137 0.21 5.33 3.95
N ALA A 138 0.70 6.04 2.93
CA ALA A 138 0.37 7.43 2.66
C ALA A 138 -0.93 7.61 1.86
N LEU A 139 -1.32 6.60 1.07
CA LEU A 139 -2.50 6.61 0.22
C LEU A 139 -3.75 6.06 0.92
N GLU A 140 -3.59 5.03 1.76
CA GLU A 140 -4.69 4.36 2.51
C GLU A 140 -5.62 5.37 3.21
N PRO A 141 -5.14 6.40 3.93
CA PRO A 141 -6.04 7.33 4.64
C PRO A 141 -6.88 8.18 3.69
N VAL A 142 -6.34 8.55 2.54
CA VAL A 142 -7.06 9.36 1.54
C VAL A 142 -8.08 8.48 0.84
N ALA A 143 -7.65 7.31 0.37
CA ALA A 143 -8.50 6.35 -0.31
C ALA A 143 -9.69 5.93 0.55
N GLU A 144 -9.48 5.64 1.84
CA GLU A 144 -10.55 5.23 2.74
C GLU A 144 -11.58 6.36 2.97
N THR A 145 -11.13 7.61 3.06
CA THR A 145 -12.05 8.76 3.26
C THR A 145 -12.85 9.15 2.02
N THR A 146 -12.35 8.84 0.82
CA THR A 146 -13.01 9.23 -0.44
C THR A 146 -13.69 8.05 -1.14
N ALA A 147 -13.50 6.82 -0.64
CA ALA A 147 -14.09 5.62 -1.22
C ALA A 147 -15.59 5.54 -0.94
N ASP A 148 -16.31 4.93 -1.88
CA ASP A 148 -17.73 4.68 -1.76
C ASP A 148 -18.06 3.76 -0.57
N LEU A 149 -19.20 3.99 0.09
CA LEU A 149 -19.61 3.24 1.27
C LEU A 149 -19.98 1.78 0.95
N ASN A 150 -20.37 1.48 -0.29
CA ASN A 150 -20.70 0.13 -0.78
C ASN A 150 -19.54 -0.51 -1.57
N SER A 151 -18.32 0.04 -1.46
CA SER A 151 -17.11 -0.61 -1.97
C SER A 151 -16.45 -1.46 -0.87
N TYR A 152 -16.34 -2.76 -1.10
CA TYR A 152 -15.83 -3.72 -0.09
C TYR A 152 -14.47 -4.32 -0.43
N GLY A 153 -14.05 -4.28 -1.70
CA GLY A 153 -12.83 -4.92 -2.16
C GLY A 153 -11.56 -4.27 -1.65
N PHE A 154 -10.60 -5.07 -1.17
CA PHE A 154 -9.22 -4.67 -0.83
C PHE A 154 -9.06 -3.55 0.21
N ARG A 155 -10.11 -3.26 0.99
CA ARG A 155 -10.09 -2.26 2.05
C ARG A 155 -9.79 -2.90 3.41
N PRO A 156 -9.08 -2.18 4.30
CA PRO A 156 -8.93 -2.64 5.68
C PRO A 156 -10.32 -2.75 6.33
N GLU A 157 -10.49 -3.75 7.20
CA GLU A 157 -11.72 -3.92 8.01
C GLU A 157 -13.01 -4.11 7.20
N ARG A 158 -12.91 -4.47 5.92
CA ARG A 158 -14.02 -4.88 5.07
C ARG A 158 -13.78 -6.25 4.47
N SER A 159 -14.84 -7.03 4.36
CA SER A 159 -14.82 -8.42 3.91
C SER A 159 -15.88 -8.70 2.85
N THR A 160 -15.79 -9.86 2.22
CA THR A 160 -16.83 -10.35 1.30
C THR A 160 -18.14 -10.65 2.01
N ALA A 161 -18.11 -10.92 3.32
CA ALA A 161 -19.31 -11.13 4.12
C ALA A 161 -20.11 -9.82 4.27
N ASP A 162 -19.43 -8.69 4.44
CA ASP A 162 -20.09 -7.37 4.52
C ASP A 162 -20.81 -7.02 3.21
N ALA A 163 -20.21 -7.35 2.06
CA ALA A 163 -20.85 -7.21 0.76
C ALA A 163 -22.11 -8.09 0.66
N GLY A 164 -22.04 -9.34 1.12
CA GLY A 164 -23.20 -10.23 1.17
C GLY A 164 -24.31 -9.71 2.08
N GLY A 165 -23.97 -9.16 3.25
CA GLY A 165 -24.91 -8.50 4.15
C GLY A 165 -25.58 -7.28 3.51
N GLN A 166 -24.84 -6.48 2.76
CA GLN A 166 -25.40 -5.35 2.03
C GLN A 166 -26.36 -5.79 0.92
N CYS A 167 -26.02 -6.84 0.17
CA CYS A 167 -26.92 -7.44 -0.82
C CYS A 167 -28.22 -7.92 -0.15
N PHE A 168 -28.12 -8.63 0.98
CA PHE A 168 -29.28 -9.10 1.73
C PHE A 168 -30.17 -7.92 2.16
N ASN A 169 -29.60 -6.90 2.79
CA ASN A 169 -30.35 -5.72 3.24
C ASN A 169 -31.04 -4.96 2.10
N SER A 170 -30.45 -4.98 0.91
CA SER A 170 -30.96 -4.27 -0.28
C SER A 170 -32.01 -5.06 -1.05
N LEU A 171 -31.98 -6.39 -0.98
CA LEU A 171 -32.82 -7.28 -1.81
C LEU A 171 -33.88 -8.06 -1.00
N ALA A 172 -33.80 -8.14 0.33
CA ALA A 172 -34.69 -8.98 1.14
C ALA A 172 -36.10 -8.40 1.38
N LYS A 173 -36.32 -7.10 1.12
CA LYS A 173 -37.62 -6.45 1.39
C LYS A 173 -38.60 -6.69 0.25
N LYS A 174 -39.91 -6.71 0.55
CA LYS A 174 -40.96 -6.84 -0.48
C LYS A 174 -40.97 -5.73 -1.54
N ALA A 175 -40.45 -4.55 -1.21
CA ALA A 175 -40.31 -3.41 -2.13
C ALA A 175 -38.92 -3.30 -2.78
N SER A 176 -38.11 -4.37 -2.73
CA SER A 176 -36.77 -4.36 -3.32
C SER A 176 -36.81 -4.50 -4.84
N ALA A 177 -35.69 -4.20 -5.49
CA ALA A 177 -35.55 -4.39 -6.94
C ALA A 177 -35.69 -5.88 -7.32
N GLU A 178 -36.48 -6.16 -8.35
CA GLU A 178 -36.68 -7.51 -8.89
C GLU A 178 -35.53 -7.97 -9.81
N TRP A 179 -34.76 -7.02 -10.33
CA TRP A 179 -33.71 -7.26 -11.32
C TRP A 179 -32.35 -6.76 -10.83
N VAL A 180 -31.32 -7.56 -11.07
CA VAL A 180 -29.92 -7.23 -10.77
C VAL A 180 -29.12 -7.23 -12.05
N LEU A 181 -28.39 -6.14 -12.31
CA LEU A 181 -27.43 -6.06 -13.40
C LEU A 181 -26.08 -6.61 -12.95
N GLU A 182 -25.66 -7.72 -13.55
CA GLU A 182 -24.30 -8.24 -13.40
C GLU A 182 -23.38 -7.57 -14.42
N ALA A 183 -22.33 -6.90 -13.94
CA ALA A 183 -21.33 -6.24 -14.78
C ALA A 183 -19.91 -6.55 -14.27
N ASP A 184 -19.00 -6.84 -15.19
CA ASP A 184 -17.57 -7.03 -14.91
C ASP A 184 -16.70 -6.15 -15.80
N ILE A 185 -15.58 -5.66 -15.26
CA ILE A 185 -14.65 -4.78 -15.98
C ILE A 185 -13.54 -5.61 -16.61
N GLN A 186 -13.58 -5.76 -17.93
CA GLN A 186 -12.55 -6.47 -18.67
C GLN A 186 -11.22 -5.70 -18.69
N GLY A 187 -10.17 -6.32 -18.14
CA GLY A 187 -8.78 -5.87 -18.28
C GLY A 187 -8.38 -4.72 -17.36
N CYS A 188 -8.93 -4.65 -16.14
CA CYS A 188 -8.67 -3.58 -15.16
C CYS A 188 -7.18 -3.28 -14.90
N PHE A 189 -6.29 -4.29 -14.97
CA PHE A 189 -4.85 -4.10 -14.73
C PHE A 189 -4.01 -3.97 -16.00
N ASP A 190 -4.56 -4.32 -17.16
CA ASP A 190 -3.82 -4.35 -18.44
C ASP A 190 -4.07 -3.08 -19.27
N LYS A 191 -5.22 -2.42 -19.04
CA LYS A 191 -5.53 -1.13 -19.65
C LYS A 191 -4.86 -0.02 -18.84
N ASN A 192 -3.86 0.62 -19.44
CA ASN A 192 -3.31 1.87 -18.92
C ASN A 192 -4.41 2.93 -19.01
N PHE A 193 -5.13 3.19 -17.92
CA PHE A 193 -6.00 4.35 -17.83
C PHE A 193 -5.11 5.60 -18.00
N PRO A 194 -5.34 6.45 -19.03
CA PRO A 194 -4.64 7.71 -19.16
C PRO A 194 -4.92 8.53 -17.90
N GLN A 195 -3.84 8.99 -17.25
CA GLN A 195 -3.83 9.84 -16.05
C GLN A 195 -5.07 9.79 -15.16
N LEU A 196 -4.98 9.09 -14.01
CA LEU A 196 -5.70 9.57 -12.83
C LEU A 196 -5.28 11.04 -12.66
N ASP A 197 -6.26 11.95 -12.73
CA ASP A 197 -6.07 13.39 -12.72
C ASP A 197 -5.07 13.79 -11.63
N ASP A 198 -3.98 14.46 -12.02
CA ASP A 198 -2.98 15.01 -11.08
C ASP A 198 -3.64 15.97 -10.06
N ARG A 199 -4.88 16.43 -10.29
CA ARG A 199 -5.69 17.17 -9.31
C ARG A 199 -6.24 16.30 -8.17
N GLN A 200 -6.50 15.01 -8.42
CA GLN A 200 -7.09 14.09 -7.44
C GLN A 200 -6.02 13.41 -6.58
N TYR A 201 -4.80 13.22 -7.12
CA TYR A 201 -3.64 12.70 -6.39
C TYR A 201 -2.37 13.49 -6.72
N PRO A 202 -2.21 14.73 -6.20
CA PRO A 202 -1.12 15.59 -6.67
C PRO A 202 0.16 15.21 -5.94
N HIS A 203 0.92 14.32 -6.55
CA HIS A 203 2.25 13.94 -6.07
C HIS A 203 3.29 14.86 -6.71
N GLY A 204 4.18 15.44 -5.90
CA GLY A 204 5.32 16.20 -6.42
C GLY A 204 6.13 15.34 -7.40
N GLN A 205 6.37 15.88 -8.59
CA GLN A 205 6.94 15.19 -9.75
C GLN A 205 8.10 14.24 -9.38
N GLY A 206 8.02 12.97 -9.79
CA GLY A 206 9.13 12.01 -9.77
C GLY A 206 9.20 11.04 -8.57
N GLY A 207 8.09 10.43 -8.15
CA GLY A 207 8.10 9.37 -7.13
C GLY A 207 7.11 8.22 -7.42
N PRO A 208 5.85 8.51 -7.75
CA PRO A 208 4.83 7.48 -7.95
C PRO A 208 4.96 6.73 -9.28
N LYS A 209 5.49 7.36 -10.33
CA LYS A 209 5.57 6.73 -11.67
C LYS A 209 6.45 5.48 -11.66
N GLU A 210 7.62 5.53 -11.02
CA GLU A 210 8.52 4.38 -10.89
C GLU A 210 7.97 3.30 -9.94
N VAL A 211 7.27 3.70 -8.87
CA VAL A 211 6.61 2.77 -7.96
C VAL A 211 5.42 2.07 -8.64
N ALA A 212 4.67 2.78 -9.48
CA ALA A 212 3.60 2.21 -10.31
C ALA A 212 4.17 1.28 -11.40
N GLN A 213 5.27 1.68 -12.05
CA GLN A 213 6.01 0.85 -13.03
C GLN A 213 6.60 -0.43 -12.43
N SER A 214 6.89 -0.44 -11.12
CA SER A 214 7.31 -1.65 -10.40
C SER A 214 6.18 -2.68 -10.16
N GLY A 215 4.97 -2.42 -10.68
CA GLY A 215 3.82 -3.31 -10.61
C GLY A 215 3.15 -3.28 -9.24
N ILE A 216 2.19 -2.37 -9.03
CA ILE A 216 1.33 -2.39 -7.85
C ILE A 216 0.35 -3.56 -7.98
N CYS A 217 0.76 -4.74 -7.51
CA CYS A 217 -0.16 -5.84 -7.24
C CYS A 217 -0.39 -5.89 -5.74
N VAL A 218 -1.49 -5.32 -5.26
CA VAL A 218 -1.92 -5.51 -3.86
C VAL A 218 -2.21 -7.00 -3.70
N SER A 219 -1.30 -7.70 -3.03
CA SER A 219 -1.41 -9.13 -2.74
C SER A 219 -2.68 -9.37 -1.92
N LYS A 220 -3.53 -10.30 -2.39
CA LYS A 220 -4.71 -10.77 -1.67
C LYS A 220 -4.30 -11.17 -0.24
N ARG A 221 -4.81 -10.46 0.77
CA ARG A 221 -4.88 -11.00 2.13
C ARG A 221 -5.83 -12.20 2.07
N THR A 222 -5.29 -13.41 1.96
CA THR A 222 -6.01 -14.59 2.44
C THR A 222 -5.87 -14.58 3.95
N LEU A 223 -6.95 -14.13 4.62
CA LEU A 223 -7.18 -14.43 6.02
C LEU A 223 -7.20 -15.96 6.15
N PRO A 224 -6.44 -16.56 7.09
CA PRO A 224 -6.69 -17.94 7.47
C PRO A 224 -8.05 -18.02 8.17
N HIS A 225 -8.77 -19.12 7.91
CA HIS A 225 -9.96 -19.53 8.65
C HIS A 225 -9.64 -19.74 10.14
#